data_AF-A0A143BYX0-F1
#
_entry.id   AF-A0A143BYX0-F1
#
_cell.length_a   1.000
_cell.length_b   1.000
_cell.length_c   1.000
_cell.angle_alpha   90.00
_cell.angle_beta   90.00
_cell.angle_gamma   90.00
#
_symmetry.space_group_name_H-M   'P 1'
#
loop_
_entity.id
_entity.type
_entity.pdbx_description
1 polymer ?
#
loop_
_entity_poly.entity_id
_entity_poly.type
_entity_poly.pdbx_seq_one_letter_code
_entity_poly.pdbx_strand_id
1 'polypeptide(L)'
;MRRNDRRDLGLLLLRLGTGGALAAHGAQKLFGWFGGHGIEGTGQFMESVGYVPGKASATAAGLAETGGGTLLALGLATPAAGAAAAGAMAGAAAVHAPNGFFNQGGGYEYAATLGLTAAGLAVTGPGRLSLDHLLGHAVNRGWMIPVAFAATAAGTAVVVGSRARRLRKAKEGEQEALFEEEYME
;
A
#
# COMPACT_ATOMS: atom_id res chain seq x y z
N MET A 1 -13.93 16.27 -31.90
CA MET A 1 -12.97 15.77 -30.88
C MET A 1 -12.85 16.79 -29.76
N ARG A 2 -13.29 16.48 -28.53
CA ARG A 2 -13.02 17.36 -27.38
C ARG A 2 -11.56 17.22 -26.99
N ARG A 3 -10.76 18.29 -27.09
CA ARG A 3 -9.34 18.33 -26.71
C ARG A 3 -9.15 17.88 -25.25
N ASN A 4 -8.06 17.21 -24.94
CA ASN A 4 -7.69 16.92 -23.54
C ASN A 4 -7.25 18.22 -22.89
N ASP A 5 -7.79 18.54 -21.71
CA ASP A 5 -7.43 19.76 -21.00
C ASP A 5 -6.21 19.52 -20.08
N ARG A 6 -5.74 20.60 -19.44
CA ARG A 6 -4.58 20.53 -18.52
C ARG A 6 -4.84 19.59 -17.33
N ARG A 7 -6.09 19.43 -16.91
CA ARG A 7 -6.47 18.55 -15.80
C ARG A 7 -6.32 17.08 -16.21
N ASP A 8 -6.78 16.70 -17.39
CA ASP A 8 -6.63 15.34 -17.91
C ASP A 8 -5.16 14.93 -18.02
N LEU A 9 -4.30 15.84 -18.49
CA LEU A 9 -2.86 15.61 -18.54
C LEU A 9 -2.23 15.51 -17.15
N GLY A 10 -2.63 16.39 -16.22
CA GLY A 10 -2.16 16.34 -14.83
C GLY A 10 -2.52 15.02 -14.15
N LEU A 11 -3.76 14.54 -14.31
CA LEU A 11 -4.19 13.24 -13.78
C LEU A 11 -3.43 12.08 -14.41
N LEU A 12 -3.16 12.13 -15.72
CA LEU A 12 -2.33 11.12 -16.38
C LEU A 12 -0.92 11.08 -15.80
N LEU A 13 -0.27 12.24 -15.64
CA LEU A 13 1.08 12.32 -15.07
C LEU A 13 1.14 11.76 -13.64
N LEU A 14 0.19 12.14 -12.79
CA LEU A 14 0.09 11.62 -11.42
C LEU A 14 -0.14 10.10 -11.42
N ARG A 15 -1.03 9.58 -12.29
CA ARG A 15 -1.27 8.14 -12.44
C ARG A 15 -0.02 7.39 -12.88
N LEU A 16 0.67 7.86 -13.92
CA LEU A 16 1.87 7.21 -14.42
C LEU A 16 3.01 7.25 -13.39
N GLY A 17 3.21 8.39 -12.72
CA GLY A 17 4.24 8.54 -11.69
C GLY A 17 3.98 7.66 -10.46
N THR A 18 2.84 7.87 -9.79
CA THR A 18 2.48 7.14 -8.57
C THR A 18 2.22 5.65 -8.86
N GLY A 19 1.44 5.35 -9.89
CA GLY A 19 1.12 3.97 -10.28
C GLY A 19 2.34 3.21 -10.77
N GLY A 20 3.22 3.85 -11.55
CA GLY A 20 4.48 3.24 -12.00
C GLY A 20 5.45 2.95 -10.85
N ALA A 21 5.60 3.88 -9.91
CA ALA A 21 6.44 3.68 -8.72
C ALA A 21 5.93 2.50 -7.87
N LEU A 22 4.62 2.45 -7.60
CA LEU A 22 4.01 1.34 -6.86
C LEU A 22 4.12 0.02 -7.63
N ALA A 23 3.95 0.03 -8.94
CA ALA A 23 4.13 -1.17 -9.76
C ALA A 23 5.56 -1.71 -9.68
N ALA A 24 6.56 -0.83 -9.70
CA ALA A 24 7.96 -1.21 -9.54
C ALA A 24 8.26 -1.77 -8.14
N HIS A 25 7.77 -1.13 -7.08
CA HIS A 25 7.92 -1.63 -5.71
C HIS A 25 7.21 -2.97 -5.49
N GLY A 26 6.02 -3.14 -6.04
CA GLY A 26 5.31 -4.41 -6.00
C GLY A 26 6.06 -5.51 -6.76
N ALA A 27 6.63 -5.19 -7.93
CA ALA A 27 7.42 -6.14 -8.71
C ALA A 27 8.73 -6.53 -8.00
N GLN A 28 9.35 -5.61 -7.26
CA GLN A 28 10.47 -5.93 -6.36
C GLN A 28 10.05 -6.96 -5.30
N LYS A 29 8.87 -6.79 -4.70
CA LYS A 29 8.32 -7.68 -3.66
C LYS A 29 7.91 -9.04 -4.20
N LEU A 30 7.24 -9.10 -5.35
CA LEU A 30 6.71 -10.36 -5.89
C LEU A 30 7.75 -11.14 -6.69
N PHE A 31 8.48 -10.46 -7.56
CA PHE A 31 9.28 -11.09 -8.62
C PHE A 31 10.78 -10.87 -8.45
N GLY A 32 11.21 -10.04 -7.49
CA GLY A 32 12.62 -9.67 -7.33
C GLY A 32 13.17 -8.79 -8.46
N TRP A 33 12.28 -8.19 -9.25
CA TRP A 33 12.68 -7.29 -10.33
C TRP A 33 13.32 -6.01 -9.78
N PHE A 34 14.08 -5.29 -10.60
CA PHE A 34 14.72 -4.03 -10.22
C PHE A 34 15.58 -4.14 -8.94
N GLY A 35 16.26 -5.27 -8.76
CA GLY A 35 17.11 -5.55 -7.58
C GLY A 35 16.32 -5.84 -6.30
N GLY A 36 15.04 -6.22 -6.40
CA GLY A 36 14.21 -6.58 -5.26
C GLY A 36 14.53 -7.96 -4.67
N HIS A 37 14.04 -8.19 -3.46
CA HIS A 37 14.29 -9.44 -2.70
C HIS A 37 13.38 -10.60 -3.11
N GLY A 38 12.39 -10.36 -3.96
CA GLY A 38 11.38 -11.35 -4.34
C GLY A 38 10.52 -11.78 -3.16
N ILE A 39 9.62 -12.72 -3.42
CA ILE A 39 8.57 -13.07 -2.45
C ILE A 39 9.13 -13.70 -1.17
N GLU A 40 10.25 -14.43 -1.28
CA GLU A 40 10.84 -15.13 -0.16
C GLU A 40 11.54 -14.16 0.80
N GLY A 41 12.45 -13.32 0.29
CA GLY A 41 13.15 -12.33 1.12
C GLY A 41 12.19 -11.26 1.66
N THR A 42 11.21 -10.84 0.86
CA THR A 42 10.16 -9.93 1.35
C THR A 42 9.31 -10.60 2.43
N GLY A 43 9.02 -11.89 2.30
CA GLY A 43 8.28 -12.66 3.29
C GLY A 43 9.01 -12.70 4.64
N GLN A 44 10.31 -12.98 4.61
CA GLN A 44 11.17 -12.97 5.81
C GLN A 44 11.17 -11.59 6.48
N PHE A 45 11.32 -10.50 5.70
CA PHE A 45 11.23 -9.14 6.22
C PHE A 45 9.87 -8.83 6.85
N MET A 46 8.78 -9.24 6.21
CA MET A 46 7.42 -9.03 6.74
C MET A 46 7.25 -9.72 8.09
N GLU A 47 7.74 -10.95 8.23
CA GLU A 47 7.74 -11.67 9.48
C GLU A 47 8.57 -10.97 10.57
N SER A 48 9.77 -10.50 10.25
CA SER A 48 10.64 -9.79 11.21
C SER A 48 10.02 -8.49 11.73
N VAL A 49 9.13 -7.87 10.96
CA VAL A 49 8.40 -6.67 11.40
C VAL A 49 7.01 -6.97 11.97
N GLY A 50 6.64 -8.23 12.18
CA GLY A 50 5.41 -8.67 12.86
C GLY A 50 4.20 -8.94 11.95
N TYR A 51 4.38 -8.90 10.63
CA TYR A 51 3.36 -9.33 9.66
C TYR A 51 3.46 -10.83 9.40
N VAL A 52 2.66 -11.62 10.14
CA VAL A 52 2.67 -13.09 10.09
C VAL A 52 1.33 -13.64 9.53
N PRO A 53 1.34 -14.61 8.60
CA PRO A 53 2.51 -15.18 7.93
C PRO A 53 3.19 -14.20 6.97
N GLY A 54 4.51 -14.22 6.93
CA GLY A 54 5.34 -13.24 6.22
C GLY A 54 5.13 -13.33 4.72
N LYS A 55 5.17 -14.54 4.16
CA LYS A 55 4.96 -14.79 2.71
C LYS A 55 3.56 -14.36 2.24
N ALA A 56 2.53 -14.61 3.06
CA ALA A 56 1.16 -14.17 2.76
C ALA A 56 1.05 -12.64 2.77
N SER A 57 1.65 -11.99 3.75
CA SER A 57 1.68 -10.53 3.86
C SER A 57 2.48 -9.88 2.73
N ALA A 58 3.63 -10.46 2.35
CA ALA A 58 4.43 -10.05 1.21
C ALA A 58 3.66 -10.20 -0.11
N THR A 59 2.89 -11.27 -0.26
CA THR A 59 2.06 -11.51 -1.45
C THR A 59 0.94 -10.49 -1.52
N ALA A 60 0.24 -10.25 -0.41
CA ALA A 60 -0.82 -9.25 -0.34
C ALA A 60 -0.32 -7.83 -0.65
N ALA A 61 0.79 -7.41 -0.01
CA ALA A 61 1.41 -6.11 -0.25
C ALA A 61 1.91 -5.99 -1.70
N GLY A 62 2.62 -7.01 -2.19
CA GLY A 62 3.14 -7.04 -3.56
C GLY A 62 2.04 -7.01 -4.63
N LEU A 63 0.93 -7.73 -4.43
CA LEU A 63 -0.22 -7.72 -5.34
C LEU A 63 -0.97 -6.39 -5.30
N ALA A 64 -1.16 -5.81 -4.11
CA ALA A 64 -1.80 -4.52 -3.95
C ALA A 64 -0.97 -3.40 -4.61
N GLU A 65 0.36 -3.43 -4.47
CA GLU A 65 1.25 -2.46 -5.10
C GLU A 65 1.40 -2.68 -6.61
N THR A 66 1.65 -3.92 -7.05
CA THR A 66 1.82 -4.23 -8.48
C THR A 66 0.51 -4.05 -9.22
N GLY A 67 -0.55 -4.70 -8.74
CA GLY A 67 -1.87 -4.67 -9.36
C GLY A 67 -2.51 -3.29 -9.22
N GLY A 68 -2.58 -2.76 -8.00
CA GLY A 68 -3.13 -1.42 -7.76
C GLY A 68 -2.34 -0.34 -8.50
N GLY A 69 -1.01 -0.37 -8.46
CA GLY A 69 -0.16 0.57 -9.19
C GLY A 69 -0.32 0.50 -10.70
N THR A 70 -0.33 -0.71 -11.29
CA THR A 70 -0.51 -0.89 -12.73
C THR A 70 -1.90 -0.43 -13.18
N LEU A 71 -2.95 -0.85 -12.47
CA LEU A 71 -4.32 -0.43 -12.77
C LEU A 71 -4.49 1.09 -12.64
N LEU A 72 -3.88 1.69 -11.61
CA LEU A 72 -3.88 3.14 -11.42
C LEU A 72 -3.16 3.87 -12.55
N ALA A 73 -1.99 3.38 -12.98
CA ALA A 73 -1.24 3.95 -14.11
C ALA A 73 -2.08 3.93 -15.40
N LEU A 74 -2.76 2.83 -15.67
CA LEU A 74 -3.67 2.68 -16.82
C LEU A 74 -4.98 3.49 -16.66
N GLY A 75 -5.33 3.90 -15.44
CA GLY A 75 -6.62 4.50 -15.11
C GLY A 75 -7.75 3.51 -15.35
N LEU A 76 -7.60 2.29 -14.87
CA LEU A 76 -8.58 1.20 -14.94
C LEU A 76 -9.03 0.82 -13.53
N ALA A 77 -10.34 0.67 -13.33
CA ALA A 77 -10.93 0.38 -12.02
C ALA A 77 -10.42 1.35 -10.94
N THR A 78 -10.30 2.63 -11.30
CA THR A 78 -9.55 3.65 -10.54
C THR A 78 -9.90 3.74 -9.05
N PRO A 79 -11.18 3.65 -8.63
CA PRO A 79 -11.53 3.68 -7.21
C PRO A 79 -10.93 2.50 -6.45
N ALA A 80 -10.99 1.29 -7.02
CA ALA A 80 -10.45 0.08 -6.41
C ALA A 80 -8.91 0.07 -6.46
N ALA A 81 -8.32 0.46 -7.59
CA ALA A 81 -6.88 0.51 -7.77
C ALA A 81 -6.21 1.48 -6.79
N GLY A 82 -6.73 2.70 -6.68
CA GLY A 82 -6.18 3.72 -5.78
C GLY A 82 -6.43 3.39 -4.31
N ALA A 83 -7.59 2.82 -3.95
CA ALA A 83 -7.85 2.36 -2.59
C ALA A 83 -6.90 1.23 -2.19
N ALA A 84 -6.72 0.20 -3.03
CA ALA A 84 -5.80 -0.92 -2.77
C ALA A 84 -4.36 -0.44 -2.58
N ALA A 85 -3.88 0.44 -3.46
CA ALA A 85 -2.58 1.09 -3.34
C ALA A 85 -2.45 1.89 -2.03
N ALA A 86 -3.47 2.66 -1.66
CA ALA A 86 -3.47 3.41 -0.40
C ALA A 86 -3.44 2.50 0.83
N GLY A 87 -4.15 1.36 0.81
CA GLY A 87 -4.12 0.36 1.88
C GLY A 87 -2.74 -0.28 2.04
N ALA A 88 -2.08 -0.64 0.93
CA ALA A 88 -0.71 -1.15 0.97
C ALA A 88 0.25 -0.12 1.59
N MET A 89 0.13 1.14 1.20
CA MET A 89 0.92 2.24 1.76
C MET A 89 0.62 2.52 3.23
N ALA A 90 -0.61 2.32 3.69
CA ALA A 90 -0.95 2.40 5.12
C ALA A 90 -0.28 1.26 5.92
N GLY A 91 -0.21 0.05 5.36
CA GLY A 91 0.57 -1.05 5.93
C GLY A 91 2.05 -0.73 6.02
N ALA A 92 2.65 -0.23 4.93
CA ALA A 92 4.04 0.21 4.92
C ALA A 92 4.29 1.34 5.93
N ALA A 93 3.42 2.35 5.98
CA ALA A 93 3.53 3.46 6.92
C ALA A 93 3.50 2.97 8.38
N ALA A 94 2.71 1.95 8.71
CA ALA A 94 2.67 1.38 10.06
C ALA A 94 3.99 0.71 10.49
N VAL A 95 4.81 0.25 9.54
CA VAL A 95 6.17 -0.28 9.82
C VAL A 95 7.14 0.85 10.11
N HIS A 96 7.04 1.94 9.35
CA HIS A 96 7.96 3.08 9.41
C HIS A 96 7.56 4.17 10.43
N ALA A 97 6.33 4.15 10.94
CA ALA A 97 5.82 5.12 11.91
C ALA A 97 6.70 5.31 13.16
N PRO A 98 7.29 4.26 13.76
CA PRO A 98 8.19 4.41 14.91
C PRO A 98 9.45 5.24 14.62
N ASN A 99 9.86 5.37 13.36
CA ASN A 99 11.05 6.13 12.95
C ASN A 99 10.76 7.63 12.73
N GLY A 100 9.53 8.08 13.02
CA GLY A 100 9.09 9.45 12.77
C GLY A 100 8.64 9.70 11.33
N PHE A 101 8.51 10.99 10.96
CA PHE A 101 7.95 11.38 9.66
C PHE A 101 8.94 11.19 8.51
N PHE A 102 10.11 11.82 8.59
CA PHE A 102 11.02 12.00 7.45
C PHE A 102 11.62 10.71 6.90
N ASN A 103 11.55 10.53 5.58
CA ASN A 103 12.05 9.32 4.91
C ASN A 103 13.58 9.16 5.03
N GLN A 104 14.33 10.27 5.20
CA GLN A 104 15.80 10.19 5.40
C GLN A 104 16.17 9.41 6.67
N GLY A 105 15.31 9.45 7.69
CA GLY A 105 15.45 8.66 8.93
C GLY A 105 14.77 7.30 8.87
N GLY A 106 14.30 6.85 7.70
CA GLY A 106 13.48 5.64 7.57
C GLY A 106 12.03 5.82 8.05
N GLY A 107 11.56 7.06 8.14
CA GLY A 107 10.19 7.43 8.51
C GLY A 107 9.15 7.15 7.42
N TYR A 108 7.88 7.40 7.74
CA TYR A 108 6.75 6.99 6.91
C TYR A 108 6.35 7.97 5.79
N GLU A 109 7.05 9.11 5.65
CA GLU A 109 6.75 10.20 4.69
C GLU A 109 6.49 9.70 3.28
N TYR A 110 7.37 8.84 2.73
CA TYR A 110 7.25 8.38 1.35
C TYR A 110 6.01 7.49 1.16
N ALA A 111 5.78 6.55 2.09
CA ALA A 111 4.58 5.70 2.08
C ALA A 111 3.30 6.54 2.20
N ALA A 112 3.26 7.49 3.14
CA ALA A 112 2.12 8.38 3.32
C ALA A 112 1.86 9.23 2.06
N THR A 113 2.91 9.75 1.43
CA THR A 113 2.77 10.60 0.23
C THR A 113 2.23 9.81 -0.96
N LEU A 114 2.74 8.60 -1.21
CA LEU A 114 2.22 7.71 -2.25
C LEU A 114 0.78 7.27 -1.94
N GLY A 115 0.49 6.92 -0.69
CA GLY A 115 -0.84 6.52 -0.25
C GLY A 115 -1.87 7.64 -0.40
N LEU A 116 -1.52 8.86 0.01
CA LEU A 116 -2.36 10.04 -0.15
C LEU A 116 -2.61 10.36 -1.63
N THR A 117 -1.59 10.26 -2.47
CA THR A 117 -1.72 10.49 -3.92
C THR A 117 -2.62 9.44 -4.57
N ALA A 118 -2.44 8.15 -4.22
CA ALA A 118 -3.28 7.07 -4.71
C ALA A 118 -4.75 7.20 -4.26
N ALA A 119 -4.98 7.56 -2.99
CA ALA A 119 -6.31 7.84 -2.48
C ALA A 119 -6.95 9.06 -3.16
N GLY A 120 -6.17 10.12 -3.36
CA GLY A 120 -6.58 11.30 -4.12
C GLY A 120 -7.04 10.93 -5.53
N LEU A 121 -6.24 10.14 -6.25
CA LEU A 121 -6.58 9.66 -7.59
C LEU A 121 -7.84 8.77 -7.61
N ALA A 122 -8.04 7.93 -6.59
CA ALA A 122 -9.26 7.12 -6.44
C ALA A 122 -10.52 7.99 -6.35
N VAL A 123 -10.42 9.15 -5.69
CA VAL A 123 -11.53 10.09 -5.48
C VAL A 123 -11.71 11.04 -6.68
N THR A 124 -10.63 11.60 -7.20
CA THR A 124 -10.69 12.54 -8.34
C THR A 124 -11.09 11.86 -9.63
N GLY A 125 -10.89 10.53 -9.71
CA GLY A 125 -11.17 9.70 -10.86
C GLY A 125 -10.03 9.69 -11.91
N PRO A 126 -10.22 8.92 -12.99
CA PRO A 126 -9.16 8.58 -13.94
C PRO A 126 -8.78 9.69 -14.94
N GLY A 127 -9.64 10.70 -15.13
CA GLY A 127 -9.54 11.62 -16.26
C GLY A 127 -9.86 10.96 -17.61
N ARG A 128 -9.85 11.74 -18.69
CA ARG A 128 -10.26 11.26 -20.04
C ARG A 128 -9.22 10.38 -20.72
N LEU A 129 -7.94 10.52 -20.35
CA LEU A 129 -6.83 9.72 -20.88
C LEU A 129 -6.66 8.41 -20.10
N SER A 130 -7.70 7.58 -20.06
CA SER A 130 -7.74 6.39 -19.21
C SER A 130 -8.52 5.23 -19.83
N LEU A 131 -8.24 4.02 -19.38
CA LEU A 131 -9.02 2.84 -19.79
C LEU A 131 -10.46 2.89 -19.25
N ASP A 132 -10.68 3.44 -18.06
CA ASP A 132 -12.02 3.65 -17.53
C ASP A 132 -12.85 4.56 -18.45
N HIS A 133 -12.27 5.61 -19.02
CA HIS A 133 -12.97 6.46 -19.99
C HIS A 133 -13.24 5.71 -21.30
N LEU A 134 -12.27 4.93 -21.79
CA LEU A 134 -12.43 4.11 -22.99
C LEU A 134 -13.54 3.05 -22.85
N LEU A 135 -13.69 2.48 -21.65
CA LEU A 135 -14.70 1.47 -21.33
C LEU A 135 -16.04 2.07 -20.86
N GLY A 136 -16.26 3.38 -21.02
CA GLY A 136 -17.51 4.03 -20.64
C GLY A 136 -17.79 4.01 -19.13
N HIS A 137 -16.75 4.00 -18.30
CA HIS A 137 -16.80 4.02 -16.84
C HIS A 137 -17.53 2.82 -16.21
N ALA A 138 -17.55 1.67 -16.89
CA ALA A 138 -18.18 0.44 -16.39
C ALA A 138 -17.68 0.04 -14.98
N VAL A 139 -16.39 0.23 -14.71
CA VAL A 139 -15.70 -0.09 -13.44
C VAL A 139 -15.20 1.16 -12.68
N ASN A 140 -15.78 2.33 -12.97
CA ASN A 140 -15.48 3.60 -12.29
C ASN A 140 -16.77 4.36 -11.99
N ARG A 141 -17.62 3.80 -11.12
CA ARG A 141 -18.89 4.42 -10.69
C ARG A 141 -18.72 5.06 -9.32
N GLY A 142 -19.48 6.13 -9.07
CA GLY A 142 -19.37 6.89 -7.81
C GLY A 142 -19.54 6.04 -6.54
N TRP A 143 -20.44 5.06 -6.55
CA TRP A 143 -20.65 4.15 -5.41
C TRP A 143 -19.44 3.24 -5.12
N MET A 144 -18.57 3.00 -6.12
CA MET A 144 -17.40 2.14 -5.96
C MET A 144 -16.33 2.81 -5.09
N ILE A 145 -16.31 4.14 -5.01
CA ILE A 145 -15.38 4.89 -4.16
C ILE A 145 -15.55 4.52 -2.68
N PRO A 146 -16.72 4.78 -2.04
CA PRO A 146 -16.89 4.44 -0.63
C PRO A 146 -16.79 2.93 -0.38
N VAL A 147 -17.24 2.07 -1.30
CA VAL A 147 -17.10 0.62 -1.15
C VAL A 147 -15.63 0.18 -1.17
N ALA A 148 -14.83 0.68 -2.12
CA ALA A 148 -13.42 0.34 -2.22
C ALA A 148 -12.64 0.82 -0.99
N PHE A 149 -12.89 2.05 -0.52
CA PHE A 149 -12.26 2.57 0.69
C PHE A 149 -12.71 1.81 1.94
N ALA A 150 -14.00 1.50 2.09
CA ALA A 150 -14.50 0.75 3.25
C ALA A 150 -13.88 -0.66 3.31
N ALA A 151 -13.88 -1.38 2.18
CA ALA A 151 -13.28 -2.71 2.09
C ALA A 151 -11.78 -2.67 2.39
N THR A 152 -11.06 -1.70 1.80
CA THR A 152 -9.61 -1.57 1.99
C THR A 152 -9.27 -1.13 3.41
N ALA A 153 -10.02 -0.20 4.00
CA ALA A 153 -9.83 0.25 5.37
C ALA A 153 -10.08 -0.90 6.36
N ALA A 154 -11.14 -1.68 6.17
CA ALA A 154 -11.42 -2.85 6.99
C ALA A 154 -10.28 -3.88 6.92
N GLY A 155 -9.85 -4.26 5.70
CA GLY A 155 -8.75 -5.20 5.51
C GLY A 155 -7.43 -4.70 6.12
N THR A 156 -7.09 -3.43 5.88
CA THR A 156 -5.87 -2.80 6.42
C THR A 156 -5.92 -2.72 7.93
N ALA A 157 -7.05 -2.32 8.53
CA ALA A 157 -7.21 -2.24 9.98
C ALA A 157 -7.04 -3.62 10.65
N VAL A 158 -7.58 -4.69 10.04
CA VAL A 158 -7.38 -6.06 10.53
C VAL A 158 -5.91 -6.46 10.46
N VAL A 159 -5.24 -6.22 9.33
CA VAL A 159 -3.83 -6.60 9.13
C VAL A 159 -2.90 -5.81 10.05
N VAL A 160 -3.00 -4.48 10.07
CA VAL A 160 -2.19 -3.61 10.93
C VAL A 160 -2.51 -3.83 12.42
N GLY A 161 -3.78 -3.98 12.76
CA GLY A 161 -4.22 -4.24 14.13
C GLY A 161 -3.74 -5.59 14.65
N SER A 162 -3.78 -6.64 13.82
CA SER A 162 -3.24 -7.95 14.21
C SER A 162 -1.72 -7.91 14.43
N ARG A 163 -0.98 -7.21 13.56
CA ARG A 163 0.45 -6.92 13.76
C ARG A 163 0.71 -6.20 15.08
N ALA A 164 0.00 -5.10 15.35
CA ALA A 164 0.20 -4.30 16.56
C ALA A 164 -0.05 -5.11 17.85
N ARG A 165 -1.11 -5.94 17.86
CA ARG A 165 -1.41 -6.84 18.98
C ARG A 165 -0.30 -7.87 19.21
N ARG A 166 0.28 -8.43 18.15
CA ARG A 166 1.37 -9.40 18.25
C ARG A 166 2.64 -8.77 18.78
N LEU A 167 3.03 -7.61 18.25
CA LEU A 167 4.22 -6.89 18.72
C LEU A 167 4.11 -6.48 20.19
N ARG A 168 2.90 -6.09 20.65
CA ARG A 168 2.67 -5.81 22.06
C ARG A 168 2.85 -7.05 22.94
N LYS A 169 2.22 -8.17 22.57
CA LYS A 169 2.36 -9.43 23.32
C LYS A 169 3.81 -9.92 23.39
N ALA A 170 4.57 -9.78 22.29
CA ALA A 170 5.98 -10.16 22.27
C ALA A 170 6.80 -9.32 23.26
N LYS A 171 6.56 -8.00 23.32
CA LYS A 171 7.21 -7.11 24.29
C LYS A 171 6.82 -7.41 25.74
N GLU A 172 5.54 -7.70 25.99
CA GLU A 172 5.05 -8.07 27.33
C GLU A 172 5.74 -9.35 27.83
N GLY A 173 5.83 -10.40 27.00
CA GLY A 173 6.50 -11.65 27.38
C GLY A 173 8.02 -11.51 27.55
N GLU A 174 8.68 -10.67 26.76
CA GLU A 174 10.11 -10.37 26.93
C GLU A 174 10.37 -9.63 28.25
N GLN A 175 9.48 -8.72 28.66
CA GLN A 175 9.56 -8.05 29.96
C GLN A 175 9.35 -9.03 31.12
N GLU A 176 8.33 -9.89 31.06
CA GLU A 176 8.06 -10.90 32.08
C GLU A 176 9.26 -11.84 32.30
N ALA A 177 9.91 -12.29 31.21
CA ALA A 177 11.10 -13.14 31.29
C ALA A 177 12.29 -12.44 31.96
N LEU A 178 12.52 -11.15 31.66
CA LEU A 178 13.59 -10.37 32.29
C LEU A 178 13.33 -10.14 33.78
N PHE A 179 12.07 -9.90 34.18
CA PHE A 179 11.71 -9.82 35.60
C PHE A 179 11.97 -11.14 36.31
N GLU A 180 11.57 -12.28 35.73
CA GLU A 180 11.81 -13.60 36.33
C GLU A 180 13.31 -13.92 36.49
N GLU A 181 14.16 -13.54 35.53
CA GLU A 181 15.62 -13.69 35.65
C GLU A 181 16.22 -12.80 36.76
N GLU A 182 15.77 -11.55 36.90
CA GLU A 182 16.27 -10.61 37.93
C GLU A 182 15.91 -11.02 39.37
N TYR A 183 14.80 -11.76 39.58
CA TYR A 183 14.38 -12.24 40.91
C TYR A 183 14.84 -13.66 41.25
N MET A 184 15.53 -14.35 40.33
CA MET A 184 16.09 -15.69 40.52
C MET A 184 17.60 -15.69 40.78
N GLU A 185 18.28 -14.53 40.69
CA GLU A 185 19.65 -14.27 41.18
C GLU A 185 19.67 -13.71 42.62
#